data_AF-A0AAP2SIL7-F1
#
_entry.id   AF-A0AAP2SIL7-F1
#
_cell.length_a   1.000
_cell.length_b   1.000
_cell.length_c   1.000
_cell.angle_alpha   90.00
_cell.angle_beta   90.00
_cell.angle_gamma   90.00
#
_symmetry.space_group_name_H-M   'P 1'
#
loop_
_entity.id
_entity.type
_entity.pdbx_description
1 polymer ?
#
loop_
_entity_poly.entity_id
_entity_poly.type
_entity_poly.pdbx_seq_one_letter_code
_entity_poly.pdbx_strand_id
1 'polypeptide(L)'
;MSETWQAKFDLFDQAGGTSPRYINQLEWRERVALTYNAPALFLGILYFLWKGMWRKGLGLLGFCLAVGVVIEGVLILAGFDPLRGLKAIAAGSQMLFCMRANACYYRMKRLGDQSWNPFR
;
A
#
# COMPACT_ATOMS: atom_id res chain seq x y z
N MET A 1 -6.41 -2.92 -20.54
CA MET A 1 -5.44 -3.00 -19.42
C MET A 1 -4.05 -2.87 -20.03
N SER A 2 -3.09 -2.18 -19.42
CA SER A 2 -1.74 -2.12 -20.01
C SER A 2 -1.00 -3.45 -19.81
N GLU A 3 -0.05 -3.77 -20.69
CA GLU A 3 0.79 -4.98 -20.61
C GLU A 3 1.51 -5.09 -19.25
N THR A 4 2.03 -3.96 -18.73
CA THR A 4 2.66 -3.92 -17.41
C THR A 4 1.72 -4.36 -16.28
N TRP A 5 0.43 -4.04 -16.37
CA TRP A 5 -0.54 -4.44 -15.37
C TRP A 5 -1.00 -5.89 -15.53
N GLN A 6 -1.06 -6.38 -16.77
CA GLN A 6 -1.30 -7.80 -17.02
C GLN A 6 -0.18 -8.65 -16.41
N ALA A 7 1.08 -8.34 -16.70
CA ALA A 7 2.23 -9.05 -16.13
C ALA A 7 2.20 -9.08 -14.59
N LYS A 8 1.89 -7.95 -13.93
CA LYS A 8 1.74 -7.91 -12.47
C LYS A 8 0.59 -8.78 -11.96
N PHE A 9 -0.52 -8.85 -12.68
CA PHE A 9 -1.66 -9.66 -12.28
C PHE A 9 -1.37 -11.14 -12.45
N ASP A 10 -0.67 -11.51 -13.52
CA ASP A 10 -0.25 -12.89 -13.75
C ASP A 10 0.74 -13.34 -12.66
N LEU A 11 1.65 -12.45 -12.22
CA LEU A 11 2.50 -12.71 -11.05
C LEU A 11 1.70 -12.91 -9.76
N PHE A 12 0.62 -12.14 -9.53
CA PHE A 12 -0.27 -12.37 -8.39
C PHE A 12 -0.98 -13.71 -8.50
N ASP A 13 -1.47 -14.06 -9.68
CA ASP A 13 -2.14 -15.35 -9.92
C ASP A 13 -1.18 -16.51 -9.66
N GLN A 14 0.07 -16.43 -10.16
CA GLN A 14 1.14 -17.40 -9.88
C GLN A 14 1.48 -17.49 -8.39
N ALA A 15 1.51 -16.35 -7.69
CA ALA A 15 1.85 -16.30 -6.27
C ALA A 15 0.71 -16.82 -5.34
N GLY A 16 -0.47 -17.14 -5.89
CA GLY A 16 -1.64 -17.57 -5.14
C GLY A 16 -2.51 -16.40 -4.61
N GLY A 17 -2.43 -15.24 -5.24
CA GLY A 17 -3.20 -14.04 -4.94
C GLY A 17 -2.46 -13.03 -4.05
N THR A 18 -3.23 -12.20 -3.34
CA THR A 18 -2.70 -11.07 -2.54
C THR A 18 -2.17 -11.45 -1.15
N SER A 19 -2.45 -12.68 -0.70
CA SER A 19 -1.78 -13.33 0.42
C SER A 19 -0.92 -14.44 -0.17
N PRO A 20 0.25 -14.10 -0.73
CA PRO A 20 0.90 -14.93 -1.72
C PRO A 20 1.53 -16.17 -1.07
N ARG A 21 0.77 -17.27 -1.05
CA ARG A 21 1.18 -18.58 -0.51
C ARG A 21 2.39 -19.15 -1.25
N TYR A 22 2.55 -18.77 -2.51
CA TYR A 22 3.61 -19.25 -3.39
C TYR A 22 4.63 -18.16 -3.75
N ILE A 23 4.75 -17.08 -2.94
CA ILE A 23 5.73 -16.01 -3.18
C ILE A 23 7.18 -16.53 -3.29
N ASN A 24 7.47 -17.65 -2.64
CA ASN A 24 8.78 -18.27 -2.65
C ASN A 24 9.18 -18.87 -4.01
N GLN A 25 8.21 -19.06 -4.92
CA GLN A 25 8.44 -19.54 -6.28
C GLN A 25 8.83 -18.41 -7.24
N LEU A 26 8.65 -17.16 -6.83
CA LEU A 26 9.02 -15.99 -7.63
C LEU A 26 10.50 -15.66 -7.47
N GLU A 27 11.11 -15.21 -8.55
CA GLU A 27 12.44 -14.60 -8.56
C GLU A 27 12.44 -13.30 -7.75
N TRP A 28 13.62 -12.89 -7.26
CA TRP A 28 13.74 -11.69 -6.42
C TRP A 28 13.13 -10.45 -7.10
N ARG A 29 13.37 -10.29 -8.41
CA ARG A 29 12.88 -9.15 -9.20
C ARG A 29 11.36 -9.13 -9.32
N GLU A 30 10.75 -10.31 -9.44
CA GLU A 30 9.30 -10.48 -9.54
C GLU A 30 8.64 -10.14 -8.21
N ARG A 31 9.24 -10.57 -7.09
CA ARG A 31 8.78 -10.18 -5.74
C ARG A 31 8.81 -8.67 -5.58
N VAL A 32 9.89 -7.99 -5.97
CA VAL A 32 9.98 -6.53 -5.92
C VAL A 32 8.93 -5.86 -6.81
N ALA A 33 8.75 -6.35 -8.04
CA ALA A 33 7.76 -5.80 -8.97
C ALA A 33 6.31 -5.97 -8.47
N LEU A 34 6.04 -7.07 -7.75
CA LEU A 34 4.76 -7.39 -7.14
C LEU A 34 4.52 -6.56 -5.88
N THR A 35 5.54 -6.37 -5.04
CA THR A 35 5.44 -5.59 -3.79
C THR A 35 5.43 -4.09 -4.04
N TYR A 36 6.36 -3.56 -4.81
CA TYR A 36 6.59 -2.11 -4.90
C TYR A 36 5.93 -1.48 -6.15
N ASN A 37 5.42 -0.27 -5.97
CA ASN A 37 4.84 0.54 -7.04
C ASN A 37 5.40 1.97 -6.97
N ALA A 38 6.35 2.25 -7.86
CA ALA A 38 7.04 3.55 -7.88
C ALA A 38 6.08 4.75 -8.05
N PRO A 39 5.10 4.74 -8.97
CA PRO A 39 4.11 5.83 -9.02
C PRO A 39 3.37 6.07 -7.70
N ALA A 40 2.98 5.01 -6.99
CA ALA A 40 2.32 5.13 -5.70
C ALA A 40 3.25 5.61 -4.58
N LEU A 41 4.56 5.39 -4.68
CA LEU A 41 5.55 5.92 -3.73
C LEU A 41 5.61 7.45 -3.77
N PHE A 42 5.52 8.06 -4.96
CA PHE A 42 5.63 9.51 -5.12
C PHE A 42 4.28 10.22 -5.01
N LEU A 43 3.21 9.58 -5.49
CA LEU A 43 1.88 10.19 -5.57
C LEU A 43 0.96 9.77 -4.41
N GLY A 44 1.30 8.74 -3.66
CA GLY A 44 0.56 8.27 -2.50
C GLY A 44 -0.93 8.07 -2.78
N ILE A 45 -1.76 8.78 -2.00
CA ILE A 45 -3.22 8.77 -2.13
C ILE A 45 -3.71 9.21 -3.52
N LEU A 46 -3.03 10.16 -4.17
CA LEU A 46 -3.42 10.66 -5.48
C LEU A 46 -3.38 9.56 -6.53
N TYR A 47 -2.42 8.64 -6.41
CA TYR A 47 -2.36 7.45 -7.26
C TYR A 47 -3.57 6.54 -7.07
N PHE A 48 -3.98 6.31 -5.83
CA PHE A 48 -5.14 5.46 -5.51
C PHE A 48 -6.42 6.07 -6.05
N LEU A 49 -6.60 7.38 -5.91
CA LEU A 49 -7.74 8.11 -6.49
C LEU A 49 -7.75 7.99 -8.01
N TRP A 50 -6.62 8.25 -8.67
CA TRP A 50 -6.49 8.16 -10.14
C TRP A 50 -6.79 6.75 -10.68
N LYS A 51 -6.34 5.70 -9.97
CA LYS A 51 -6.61 4.31 -10.36
C LYS A 51 -8.03 3.83 -10.04
N GLY A 52 -8.84 4.64 -9.36
CA GLY A 52 -10.20 4.31 -8.93
C GLY A 52 -10.28 3.51 -7.62
N MET A 53 -9.15 3.32 -6.92
CA MET A 53 -9.05 2.59 -5.65
C MET A 53 -9.37 3.47 -4.43
N TRP A 54 -10.27 4.44 -4.58
CA TRP A 54 -10.46 5.52 -3.62
C TRP A 54 -10.83 5.04 -2.20
N ARG A 55 -11.66 4.00 -2.06
CA ARG A 55 -12.03 3.44 -0.74
C ARG A 55 -10.83 2.91 0.03
N LYS A 56 -9.98 2.10 -0.63
CA LYS A 56 -8.75 1.57 -0.02
C LYS A 56 -7.72 2.67 0.20
N GLY A 57 -7.66 3.65 -0.69
CA GLY A 57 -6.81 4.82 -0.53
C GLY A 57 -7.17 5.60 0.73
N LEU A 58 -8.45 5.97 0.91
CA LEU A 58 -8.92 6.66 2.10
C LEU A 58 -8.77 5.82 3.37
N GLY A 59 -9.02 4.51 3.28
CA GLY A 59 -8.76 3.59 4.40
C GLY A 59 -7.30 3.56 4.82
N LEU A 60 -6.37 3.55 3.85
CA LEU A 60 -4.93 3.59 4.12
C LEU A 60 -4.48 4.93 4.67
N LEU A 61 -5.02 6.03 4.14
CA LEU A 61 -4.77 7.38 4.68
C LEU A 61 -5.23 7.49 6.13
N GLY A 62 -6.46 7.06 6.43
CA GLY A 62 -7.01 7.07 7.78
C GLY A 62 -6.19 6.22 8.74
N PHE A 63 -5.73 5.04 8.30
CA PHE A 63 -4.81 4.20 9.08
C PHE A 63 -3.49 4.91 9.37
N CYS A 64 -2.84 5.51 8.36
CA CYS A 64 -1.58 6.23 8.53
C CYS A 64 -1.74 7.42 9.49
N LEU A 65 -2.85 8.17 9.41
CA LEU A 65 -3.13 9.28 10.32
C LEU A 65 -3.38 8.81 11.76
N ALA A 66 -4.14 7.72 11.95
CA ALA A 66 -4.41 7.17 13.27
C ALA A 66 -3.11 6.69 13.95
N VAL A 67 -2.28 5.93 13.22
CA VAL A 67 -0.94 5.54 13.70
C VAL A 67 -0.08 6.79 13.96
N GLY A 68 -0.19 7.78 13.07
CA GLY A 68 0.25 9.17 13.22
C GLY A 68 0.12 9.71 14.63
N VAL A 69 -1.14 9.87 15.02
CA VAL A 69 -1.56 10.46 16.29
C VAL A 69 -1.12 9.61 17.48
N VAL A 70 -1.21 8.28 17.39
CA VAL A 70 -0.80 7.39 18.48
C VAL A 70 0.69 7.50 18.77
N ILE A 71 1.53 7.43 17.73
CA ILE A 71 2.99 7.55 17.88
C ILE A 71 3.35 8.93 18.43
N GLU A 72 2.73 9.98 17.90
CA GLU A 72 2.94 11.35 18.36
C GLU A 72 2.58 11.51 19.85
N GLY A 73 1.43 10.98 20.28
CA GLY A 73 1.01 11.00 21.68
C GLY A 73 1.99 10.30 22.61
N VAL A 74 2.52 9.14 22.21
CA VAL A 74 3.55 8.42 22.99
C VAL A 74 4.84 9.23 23.10
N LEU A 75 5.29 9.87 22.02
CA LEU A 75 6.50 10.69 22.03
C LEU A 75 6.35 11.93 22.93
N ILE A 76 5.21 12.60 22.88
CA ILE A 76 4.90 13.74 23.76
C ILE A 76 4.92 13.30 25.23
N LEU A 77 4.27 12.17 25.57
CA LEU A 77 4.27 11.64 26.93
C LEU A 77 5.67 11.22 27.42
N ALA A 78 6.56 10.84 26.50
CA ALA A 78 7.96 10.54 26.78
C ALA A 78 8.88 11.79 26.83
N GLY A 79 8.33 13.00 26.70
CA GLY A 79 9.07 14.25 26.81
C GLY A 79 9.79 14.69 25.53
N PHE A 80 9.48 14.09 24.38
CA PHE A 80 10.01 14.54 23.09
C PHE A 80 9.23 15.73 22.54
N ASP A 81 9.90 16.52 21.68
CA ASP A 81 9.26 17.65 21.00
C ASP A 81 8.09 17.19 20.12
N PRO A 82 7.00 17.99 20.05
CA PRO A 82 5.90 17.75 19.14
C PRO A 82 6.34 17.70 17.67
N LEU A 83 5.53 17.04 16.85
CA LEU A 83 5.66 16.82 15.41
C LEU A 83 6.76 15.85 14.96
N ARG A 84 7.50 15.23 15.88
CA ARG A 84 8.52 14.22 15.53
C ARG A 84 7.89 12.95 14.95
N GLY A 85 6.82 12.46 15.57
CA GLY A 85 6.09 11.28 15.09
C GLY A 85 5.41 11.55 13.76
N LEU A 86 4.77 12.72 13.64
CA LEU A 86 4.08 13.13 12.41
C LEU A 86 5.02 13.18 11.18
N LYS A 87 6.25 13.68 11.35
CA LYS A 87 7.27 13.70 10.29
C LYS A 87 7.73 12.30 9.88
N ALA A 88 7.95 11.41 10.84
CA ALA A 88 8.34 10.02 10.57
C ALA A 88 7.24 9.27 9.79
N ILE A 89 5.98 9.53 10.13
CA ILE A 89 4.81 8.89 9.52
C ILE A 89 4.52 9.45 8.12
N ALA A 90 4.87 10.71 7.83
CA ALA A 90 4.79 11.24 6.47
C ALA A 90 5.65 10.40 5.50
N ALA A 91 6.90 10.09 5.85
CA ALA A 91 7.76 9.24 5.04
C ALA A 91 7.30 7.77 5.01
N GLY A 92 6.92 7.21 6.16
CA GLY A 92 6.45 5.83 6.26
C GLY A 92 5.15 5.57 5.49
N SER A 93 4.25 6.56 5.45
CA SER A 93 2.97 6.45 4.74
C SER A 93 3.13 6.28 3.24
N GLN A 94 4.09 6.97 2.62
CA GLN A 94 4.39 6.81 1.19
C GLN A 94 4.88 5.41 0.86
N MET A 95 5.71 4.83 1.73
CA MET A 95 6.14 3.44 1.58
C MET A 95 4.96 2.46 1.70
N LEU A 96 4.02 2.71 2.62
CA LEU A 96 2.80 1.92 2.71
C LEU A 96 1.93 2.02 1.45
N PHE A 97 1.73 3.21 0.88
CA PHE A 97 1.03 3.38 -0.40
C PHE A 97 1.72 2.59 -1.52
N CYS A 98 3.06 2.69 -1.61
CA CYS A 98 3.88 1.94 -2.55
C CYS A 98 3.67 0.43 -2.44
N MET A 99 3.77 -0.13 -1.23
CA MET A 99 3.68 -1.57 -0.96
C MET A 99 2.26 -2.14 -1.15
N ARG A 100 1.22 -1.31 -1.02
CA ARG A 100 -0.19 -1.77 -1.09
C ARG A 100 -0.83 -1.56 -2.45
N ALA A 101 -0.32 -0.66 -3.29
CA ALA A 101 -0.95 -0.28 -4.54
C ALA A 101 -1.21 -1.45 -5.49
N ASN A 102 -0.21 -2.31 -5.70
CA ASN A 102 -0.32 -3.45 -6.63
C ASN A 102 -1.40 -4.44 -6.16
N ALA A 103 -1.37 -4.83 -4.88
CA ALA A 103 -2.34 -5.75 -4.29
C ALA A 103 -3.76 -5.17 -4.30
N CYS A 104 -3.94 -3.91 -3.89
CA CYS A 104 -5.22 -3.22 -3.93
C CYS A 104 -5.80 -3.18 -5.35
N TYR A 105 -4.97 -2.92 -6.35
CA TYR A 105 -5.43 -2.82 -7.74
C TYR A 105 -5.80 -4.18 -8.31
N TYR A 106 -5.01 -5.21 -8.01
CA TYR A 106 -5.33 -6.60 -8.35
C TYR A 106 -6.68 -7.01 -7.74
N ARG A 107 -6.90 -6.80 -6.43
CA ARG A 107 -8.16 -7.19 -5.79
C ARG A 107 -9.36 -6.45 -6.39
N MET A 108 -9.22 -5.17 -6.68
CA MET A 108 -10.29 -4.39 -7.29
C MET A 108 -10.62 -4.88 -8.71
N LYS A 109 -9.61 -5.21 -9.52
CA LYS A 109 -9.78 -5.57 -10.94
C LYS A 109 -10.08 -7.05 -11.18
N ARG A 110 -9.41 -7.96 -10.48
CA ARG A 110 -9.56 -9.41 -10.64
C ARG A 110 -10.63 -9.99 -9.71
N LEU A 111 -10.76 -9.46 -8.48
CA LEU A 111 -11.68 -10.01 -7.47
C LEU A 111 -12.93 -9.14 -7.21
N GLY A 112 -13.05 -7.99 -7.89
CA GLY A 112 -14.18 -7.07 -7.69
C GLY A 112 -14.24 -6.47 -6.27
N ASP A 113 -13.15 -6.48 -5.50
CA ASP A 113 -13.15 -6.05 -4.11
C ASP A 113 -13.26 -4.52 -3.96
N GLN A 114 -14.44 -4.07 -3.55
CA GLN A 114 -14.78 -2.66 -3.28
C GLN A 114 -14.75 -2.29 -1.79
N SER A 115 -14.05 -3.06 -0.94
CA SER A 115 -13.94 -2.77 0.49
C SER A 115 -13.00 -1.60 0.79
N TRP A 116 -13.13 -1.04 1.99
CA TRP A 116 -12.28 0.03 2.51
C TRP A 116 -10.96 -0.46 3.09
N ASN A 117 -10.83 -1.77 3.34
CA ASN A 117 -9.63 -2.33 3.95
C ASN A 117 -8.51 -2.46 2.91
N PRO A 118 -7.37 -1.74 3.05
CA PRO A 118 -6.23 -1.82 2.14
C PRO A 118 -5.30 -3.02 2.43
N PHE A 119 -5.52 -3.78 3.50
CA PHE A 119 -4.65 -4.87 3.99
C PHE A 119 -5.19 -6.28 3.72
N ARG A 120 -6.30 -6.40 2.98
CA ARG A 120 -6.78 -7.70 2.48
C ARG A 120 -5.92 -8.24 1.34
#